data_AF-A0A1F4QAX7-F1
#
_entry.id   AF-A0A1F4QAX7-F1
#
_cell.length_a   1.000
_cell.length_b   1.000
_cell.length_c   1.000
_cell.angle_alpha   90.00
_cell.angle_beta   90.00
_cell.angle_gamma   90.00
#
_symmetry.space_group_name_H-M   'P 1'
#
loop_
_entity.id
_entity.type
_entity.pdbx_description
1 polymer ?
#
loop_
_entity_poly.entity_id
_entity_poly.type
_entity_poly.pdbx_seq_one_letter_code
_entity_poly.pdbx_strand_id
1 'polypeptide(L)'
;MDTLLQQIRAFLSLPKEARTRDRREAVLQALGVPHPSRFIEEVWTGTWEAGIDRLLDPANTRIRPLEPTDFHFKWALEAFNGLPAPVRARLFVLKIEANGLRGRILALLDAAGLSTREFEVVDLVALSKVHAEAAATLRIHDGRTCQVAVSHFAPAAAELYAGAARLFQLRTSTTQVHRLASGDQILLEIPLDGMHLDAEDLSPEDVGPRWSMAVQGVARHDALGDVLGTILRDPHYVLTRSGEVASIHNYELFHDIGGFRFGFVEPIFLSLWRKLRSPDPGEGRVLLQRMFEEYRAAYIEKQGEIQTRWGELEAYLAERQQAIQEYLQGQQDWRAAVVAARDRALRDPARWMQTLLEAYRDSYPDLPRA
;
A
#
# COMPACT_ATOMS: atom_id res chain seq x y z
N MET A 1 -6.26 3.90 -31.78
CA MET A 1 -5.76 4.59 -30.57
C MET A 1 -4.99 5.86 -30.93
N ASP A 2 -4.19 5.82 -32.00
CA ASP A 2 -3.37 6.95 -32.48
C ASP A 2 -4.13 8.27 -32.65
N THR A 3 -5.36 8.25 -33.19
CA THR A 3 -6.16 9.47 -33.38
C THR A 3 -6.59 10.12 -32.07
N LEU A 4 -6.96 9.32 -31.05
CA LEU A 4 -7.36 9.83 -29.74
C LEU A 4 -6.15 10.44 -29.01
N LEU A 5 -5.01 9.75 -29.04
CA LEU A 5 -3.77 10.25 -28.44
C LEU A 5 -3.31 11.56 -29.10
N GLN A 6 -3.44 11.68 -30.43
CA GLN A 6 -3.17 12.92 -31.15
C GLN A 6 -4.11 14.05 -30.75
N GLN A 7 -5.42 13.78 -30.62
CA GLN A 7 -6.40 14.76 -30.16
C GLN A 7 -6.10 15.27 -28.74
N ILE A 8 -5.79 14.35 -27.83
CA ILE A 8 -5.40 14.70 -26.45
C ILE A 8 -4.13 15.54 -26.44
N ARG A 9 -3.09 15.15 -27.20
CA ARG A 9 -1.84 15.92 -27.29
C ARG A 9 -2.05 17.31 -27.88
N ALA A 10 -2.86 17.42 -28.94
CA ALA A 10 -3.20 18.70 -29.53
C ALA A 10 -3.94 19.60 -28.53
N PHE A 11 -4.89 19.05 -27.77
CA PHE A 11 -5.58 19.77 -26.70
C PHE A 11 -4.60 20.24 -25.60
N LEU A 12 -3.71 19.37 -25.13
CA LEU A 12 -2.78 19.69 -24.05
C LEU A 12 -1.64 20.64 -24.47
N SER A 13 -1.31 20.69 -25.77
CA SER A 13 -0.35 21.68 -26.30
C SER A 13 -0.85 23.13 -26.23
N LEU A 14 -2.15 23.33 -26.03
CA LEU A 14 -2.73 24.65 -25.84
C LEU A 14 -2.37 25.21 -24.45
N PRO A 15 -2.12 26.52 -24.34
CA PRO A 15 -2.10 27.21 -23.05
C PRO A 15 -3.38 26.93 -22.26
N LYS A 16 -3.30 26.93 -20.93
CA LYS A 16 -4.43 26.59 -20.04
C LYS A 16 -5.67 27.45 -20.33
N GLU A 17 -5.48 28.72 -20.62
CA GLU A 17 -6.52 29.70 -20.93
C GLU A 17 -7.23 29.40 -22.27
N ALA A 18 -6.54 28.71 -23.18
CA ALA A 18 -7.06 28.30 -24.49
C ALA A 18 -7.71 26.91 -24.48
N ARG A 19 -7.68 26.19 -23.35
CA ARG A 19 -8.38 24.92 -23.15
C ARG A 19 -9.83 25.16 -22.72
N THR A 20 -10.59 25.77 -23.63
CA THR A 20 -12.00 26.12 -23.41
C THR A 20 -12.83 24.88 -23.10
N ARG A 21 -13.99 25.10 -22.46
CA ARG A 21 -14.96 24.04 -22.14
C ARG A 21 -15.32 23.19 -23.36
N ASP A 22 -15.69 23.82 -24.48
CA ASP A 22 -16.05 23.11 -25.72
C ASP A 22 -14.94 22.18 -26.23
N ARG A 23 -13.67 22.60 -26.11
CA ARG A 23 -12.53 21.76 -26.51
C ARG A 23 -12.34 20.57 -25.57
N ARG A 24 -12.54 20.77 -24.27
CA ARG A 24 -12.49 19.69 -23.27
C ARG A 24 -13.64 18.70 -23.49
N GLU A 25 -14.84 19.19 -23.77
CA GLU A 25 -16.01 18.35 -24.11
C GLU A 25 -15.75 17.50 -25.35
N ALA A 26 -15.16 18.07 -26.41
CA ALA A 26 -14.82 17.33 -27.62
C ALA A 26 -13.83 16.18 -27.36
N VAL A 27 -12.79 16.41 -26.54
CA VAL A 27 -11.82 15.37 -26.18
C VAL A 27 -12.46 14.28 -25.31
N LEU A 28 -13.27 14.67 -24.32
CA LEU A 28 -14.01 13.72 -23.47
C LEU A 28 -15.02 12.89 -24.28
N GLN A 29 -15.67 13.50 -25.27
CA GLN A 29 -16.57 12.81 -26.19
C GLN A 29 -15.81 11.79 -27.03
N ALA A 30 -14.64 12.16 -27.58
CA ALA A 30 -13.80 11.25 -28.35
C ALA A 30 -13.27 10.08 -27.50
N LEU A 31 -13.02 10.31 -26.22
CA LEU A 31 -12.67 9.27 -25.25
C LEU A 31 -13.84 8.30 -24.98
N GLY A 32 -15.09 8.78 -25.13
CA GLY A 32 -16.32 8.01 -24.97
C GLY A 32 -17.16 8.38 -23.74
N VAL A 33 -16.92 9.55 -23.14
CA VAL A 33 -17.73 10.05 -22.01
C VAL A 33 -19.15 10.35 -22.50
N PRO A 34 -20.22 9.74 -21.93
CA PRO A 34 -21.59 9.87 -22.46
C PRO A 34 -22.16 11.29 -22.41
N HIS A 35 -21.87 12.03 -21.35
CA HIS A 35 -22.34 13.40 -21.13
C HIS A 35 -21.19 14.31 -20.67
N PRO A 36 -20.30 14.75 -21.59
CA PRO A 36 -19.10 15.51 -21.25
C PRO A 36 -19.39 16.79 -20.48
N SER A 37 -20.40 17.56 -20.90
CA SER A 37 -20.79 18.81 -20.26
C SER A 37 -21.20 18.60 -18.80
N ARG A 38 -22.00 17.55 -18.54
CA ARG A 38 -22.39 17.16 -17.18
C ARG A 38 -21.19 16.70 -16.37
N PHE A 39 -20.30 15.89 -16.94
CA PHE A 39 -19.09 15.43 -16.24
C PHE A 39 -18.19 16.59 -15.81
N ILE A 40 -18.07 17.64 -16.63
CA ILE A 40 -17.35 18.87 -16.27
C ILE A 40 -18.06 19.63 -15.15
N GLU A 41 -19.40 19.65 -15.13
CA GLU A 41 -20.19 20.38 -14.12
C GLU A 41 -20.42 19.60 -12.82
N GLU A 42 -20.27 18.27 -12.84
CA GLU A 42 -20.58 17.37 -11.73
C GLU A 42 -19.85 17.78 -10.44
N VAL A 43 -18.62 18.29 -10.59
CA VAL A 43 -17.85 18.93 -9.52
C VAL A 43 -17.60 20.38 -9.89
N TRP A 44 -18.40 21.28 -9.33
CA TRP A 44 -18.41 22.68 -9.75
C TRP A 44 -17.25 23.49 -9.13
N THR A 45 -16.01 23.19 -9.53
CA THR A 45 -14.81 23.92 -9.11
C THR A 45 -13.81 24.11 -10.25
N GLY A 46 -13.07 25.23 -10.23
CA GLY A 46 -11.94 25.43 -11.16
C GLY A 46 -10.78 24.44 -10.94
N THR A 47 -10.72 23.79 -9.77
CA THR A 47 -9.77 22.70 -9.49
C THR A 47 -10.15 21.41 -10.23
N TRP A 48 -11.44 21.16 -10.46
CA TRP A 48 -11.91 20.00 -11.20
C TRP A 48 -11.52 20.06 -12.68
N GLU A 49 -11.65 21.20 -13.35
CA GLU A 49 -11.21 21.35 -14.74
C GLU A 49 -9.70 21.07 -14.91
N ALA A 50 -8.88 21.57 -13.97
CA ALA A 50 -7.46 21.25 -13.93
C ALA A 50 -7.21 19.77 -13.62
N GLY A 51 -8.04 19.16 -12.77
CA GLY A 51 -8.07 17.72 -12.53
C GLY A 51 -8.34 16.92 -13.80
N ILE A 52 -9.33 17.31 -14.60
CA ILE A 52 -9.63 16.68 -15.90
C ILE A 52 -8.43 16.78 -16.84
N ASP A 53 -7.77 17.94 -16.91
CA ASP A 53 -6.56 18.08 -17.74
C ASP A 53 -5.45 17.11 -17.30
N ARG A 54 -5.24 16.94 -15.99
CA ARG A 54 -4.29 15.95 -15.45
C ARG A 54 -4.70 14.50 -15.76
N LEU A 55 -6.00 14.19 -15.67
CA LEU A 55 -6.53 12.89 -16.06
C LEU A 55 -6.28 12.59 -17.54
N LEU A 56 -6.47 13.59 -18.40
CA LEU A 56 -6.28 13.47 -19.85
C LEU A 56 -4.80 13.41 -20.24
N ASP A 57 -3.90 14.01 -19.45
CA ASP A 57 -2.47 14.02 -19.72
C ASP A 57 -1.85 12.61 -19.64
N PRO A 58 -1.37 12.05 -20.77
CA PRO A 58 -0.72 10.74 -20.77
C PRO A 58 0.62 10.74 -20.04
N ALA A 59 1.31 11.88 -19.92
CA ALA A 59 2.57 11.99 -19.19
C ALA A 59 2.36 11.96 -17.66
N ASN A 60 1.16 12.33 -17.20
CA ASN A 60 0.80 12.26 -15.79
C ASN A 60 0.18 10.89 -15.48
N THR A 61 0.80 10.11 -14.59
CA THR A 61 0.30 8.77 -14.22
C THR A 61 -0.69 8.77 -13.06
N ARG A 62 -0.96 9.93 -12.43
CA ARG A 62 -1.97 10.07 -11.38
C ARG A 62 -3.36 9.79 -11.97
N ILE A 63 -4.12 9.00 -11.25
CA ILE A 63 -5.50 8.63 -11.60
C ILE A 63 -6.51 9.42 -10.77
N ARG A 64 -6.10 9.90 -9.59
CA ARG A 64 -6.94 10.75 -8.77
C ARG A 64 -7.09 12.12 -9.45
N PRO A 65 -8.33 12.58 -9.73
CA PRO A 65 -8.52 13.87 -10.38
C PRO A 65 -8.17 15.04 -9.47
N LEU A 66 -8.42 14.89 -8.16
CA LEU A 66 -8.16 15.83 -7.08
C LEU A 66 -7.37 15.11 -5.97
N GLU A 67 -6.67 15.87 -5.13
CA GLU A 67 -5.92 15.32 -3.99
C GLU A 67 -6.85 15.08 -2.80
N PRO A 68 -6.54 14.14 -1.87
CA PRO A 68 -7.37 13.88 -0.68
C PRO A 68 -7.61 15.11 0.22
N THR A 69 -6.75 16.12 0.14
CA THR A 69 -6.89 17.39 0.87
C THR A 69 -7.90 18.35 0.25
N ASP A 70 -8.31 18.12 -1.00
CA ASP A 70 -9.32 18.96 -1.66
C ASP A 70 -10.71 18.66 -1.08
N PHE A 71 -11.46 19.71 -0.72
CA PHE A 71 -12.81 19.56 -0.15
C PHE A 71 -13.75 18.72 -1.05
N HIS A 72 -13.59 18.83 -2.37
CA HIS A 72 -14.42 18.14 -3.35
C HIS A 72 -13.87 16.78 -3.80
N PHE A 73 -12.82 16.28 -3.14
CA PHE A 73 -12.14 15.03 -3.49
C PHE A 73 -13.10 13.85 -3.67
N LYS A 74 -14.01 13.63 -2.70
CA LYS A 74 -14.94 12.50 -2.74
C LYS A 74 -15.89 12.57 -3.94
N TRP A 75 -16.46 13.74 -4.22
CA TRP A 75 -17.32 13.92 -5.40
C TRP A 75 -16.56 13.75 -6.72
N ALA A 76 -15.31 14.23 -6.79
CA ALA A 76 -14.46 14.02 -7.97
C ALA A 76 -14.14 12.54 -8.19
N LEU A 77 -13.91 11.79 -7.11
CA LEU A 77 -13.68 10.36 -7.14
C LEU A 77 -14.94 9.60 -7.59
N GLU A 78 -16.11 9.95 -7.06
CA GLU A 78 -17.41 9.39 -7.45
C GLU A 78 -17.74 9.70 -8.91
N ALA A 79 -17.51 10.93 -9.36
CA ALA A 79 -17.73 11.34 -10.75
C ALA A 79 -16.84 10.53 -11.71
N PHE A 80 -15.56 10.35 -11.39
CA PHE A 80 -14.65 9.51 -12.18
C PHE A 80 -15.10 8.04 -12.19
N ASN A 81 -15.42 7.48 -11.03
CA ASN A 81 -15.89 6.10 -10.89
C ASN A 81 -17.30 5.87 -11.45
N GLY A 82 -18.06 6.94 -11.75
CA GLY A 82 -19.34 6.89 -12.46
C GLY A 82 -19.22 6.78 -13.98
N LEU A 83 -18.03 7.01 -14.56
CA LEU A 83 -17.81 6.85 -16.00
C LEU A 83 -17.97 5.38 -16.45
N PRO A 84 -18.28 5.09 -17.72
CA PRO A 84 -18.26 3.71 -18.20
C PRO A 84 -16.87 3.07 -18.06
N ALA A 85 -16.78 1.81 -17.64
CA ALA A 85 -15.50 1.08 -17.51
C ALA A 85 -14.60 1.16 -18.76
N PRO A 86 -15.12 1.05 -20.00
CA PRO A 86 -14.28 1.19 -21.20
C PRO A 86 -13.61 2.58 -21.34
N VAL A 87 -14.23 3.64 -20.81
CA VAL A 87 -13.66 5.00 -20.81
C VAL A 87 -12.50 5.07 -19.83
N ARG A 88 -12.68 4.55 -18.61
CA ARG A 88 -11.64 4.52 -17.58
C ARG A 88 -10.46 3.63 -17.99
N ALA A 89 -10.73 2.48 -18.58
CA ALA A 89 -9.72 1.59 -19.12
C ALA A 89 -8.88 2.29 -20.21
N ARG A 90 -9.50 2.99 -21.16
CA ARG A 90 -8.79 3.75 -22.21
C ARG A 90 -7.87 4.83 -21.62
N LEU A 91 -8.33 5.56 -20.61
CA LEU A 91 -7.49 6.55 -19.91
C LEU A 91 -6.24 5.90 -19.34
N PHE A 92 -6.40 4.74 -18.69
CA PHE A 92 -5.26 4.04 -18.12
C PHE A 92 -4.30 3.52 -19.19
N VAL A 93 -4.82 2.96 -20.29
CA VAL A 93 -4.01 2.47 -21.42
C VAL A 93 -3.15 3.59 -22.00
N LEU A 94 -3.70 4.79 -22.20
CA LEU A 94 -2.94 5.94 -22.71
C LEU A 94 -1.76 6.29 -21.78
N LYS A 95 -1.98 6.27 -20.46
CA LYS A 95 -0.94 6.53 -19.46
C LYS A 95 0.09 5.40 -19.41
N ILE A 96 -0.34 4.14 -19.50
CA ILE A 96 0.56 2.98 -19.55
C ILE A 96 1.52 3.08 -20.73
N GLU A 97 0.99 3.37 -21.92
CA GLU A 97 1.77 3.42 -23.14
C GLU A 97 2.73 4.60 -23.17
N ALA A 98 2.26 5.78 -22.79
CA ALA A 98 3.08 7.00 -22.77
C ALA A 98 4.26 6.90 -21.80
N ASN A 99 4.15 6.09 -20.74
CA ASN A 99 5.18 5.95 -19.70
C ASN A 99 5.91 4.61 -19.73
N GLY A 100 5.71 3.78 -20.76
CA GLY A 100 6.39 2.48 -20.86
C GLY A 100 6.05 1.50 -19.72
N LEU A 101 4.90 1.67 -19.06
CA LEU A 101 4.49 0.84 -17.92
C LEU A 101 4.05 -0.57 -18.35
N ARG A 102 3.77 -0.79 -19.64
CA ARG A 102 3.25 -2.08 -20.12
C ARG A 102 4.20 -3.24 -19.82
N GLY A 103 5.49 -3.06 -20.11
CA GLY A 103 6.52 -4.05 -19.80
C GLY A 103 6.73 -4.26 -18.30
N ARG A 104 6.52 -3.20 -17.49
CA ARG A 104 6.58 -3.29 -16.03
C ARG A 104 5.41 -4.11 -15.48
N ILE A 105 4.20 -3.80 -15.89
CA ILE A 105 3.00 -4.57 -15.51
C ILE A 105 3.16 -6.05 -15.92
N LEU A 106 3.69 -6.34 -17.11
CA LEU A 106 3.96 -7.73 -17.52
C LEU A 106 4.97 -8.42 -16.60
N ALA A 107 6.11 -7.78 -16.30
CA ALA A 107 7.11 -8.34 -15.40
C ALA A 107 6.56 -8.55 -13.97
N LEU A 108 5.70 -7.64 -13.51
CA LEU A 108 5.03 -7.75 -12.22
C LEU A 108 4.06 -8.95 -12.18
N LEU A 109 3.26 -9.15 -13.24
CA LEU A 109 2.36 -10.29 -13.37
C LEU A 109 3.15 -11.62 -13.39
N ASP A 110 4.24 -11.68 -14.17
CA ASP A 110 5.11 -12.85 -14.22
C ASP A 110 5.71 -13.17 -12.84
N ALA A 111 6.19 -12.14 -12.12
CA ALA A 111 6.71 -12.29 -10.75
C ALA A 111 5.64 -12.74 -9.73
N ALA A 112 4.37 -12.44 -9.99
CA ALA A 112 3.25 -12.93 -9.21
C ALA A 112 2.79 -14.36 -9.59
N GLY A 113 3.47 -15.02 -10.54
CA GLY A 113 3.08 -16.33 -11.07
C GLY A 113 1.85 -16.28 -11.97
N LEU A 114 1.41 -15.08 -12.35
CA LEU A 114 0.35 -14.84 -13.32
C LEU A 114 0.99 -14.74 -14.71
N SER A 115 1.70 -15.78 -15.17
CA SER A 115 2.49 -15.70 -16.41
C SER A 115 1.63 -15.21 -17.57
N THR A 116 2.04 -14.11 -18.22
CA THR A 116 1.32 -13.59 -19.39
C THR A 116 2.28 -13.07 -20.45
N ARG A 117 1.95 -13.29 -21.72
CA ARG A 117 2.58 -12.55 -22.84
C ARG A 117 1.91 -11.20 -23.09
N GLU A 118 0.65 -11.07 -22.69
CA GLU A 118 -0.18 -9.89 -22.90
C GLU A 118 -1.30 -9.79 -21.86
N PHE A 119 -1.80 -8.58 -21.68
CA PHE A 119 -2.98 -8.26 -20.89
C PHE A 119 -3.82 -7.18 -21.58
N GLU A 120 -5.10 -7.15 -21.24
CA GLU A 120 -6.05 -6.10 -21.59
C GLU A 120 -6.49 -5.38 -20.31
N VAL A 121 -6.58 -4.05 -20.33
CA VAL A 121 -7.21 -3.29 -19.24
C VAL A 121 -8.71 -3.32 -19.44
N VAL A 122 -9.45 -3.92 -18.50
CA VAL A 122 -10.91 -4.02 -18.54
C VAL A 122 -11.56 -2.82 -17.86
N ASP A 123 -10.98 -2.40 -16.75
CA ASP A 123 -11.49 -1.30 -15.95
C ASP A 123 -10.37 -0.65 -15.13
N LEU A 124 -10.62 0.55 -14.65
CA LEU A 124 -9.79 1.30 -13.72
C LEU A 124 -10.71 2.01 -12.74
N VAL A 125 -10.45 1.86 -11.43
CA VAL A 125 -11.20 2.52 -10.36
C VAL A 125 -10.24 3.42 -9.58
N ALA A 126 -10.63 4.67 -9.35
CA ALA A 126 -9.93 5.56 -8.43
C ALA A 126 -10.31 5.22 -6.98
N LEU A 127 -9.32 5.13 -6.10
CA LEU A 127 -9.50 4.76 -4.70
C LEU A 127 -9.36 5.98 -3.79
N SER A 128 -10.18 6.03 -2.73
CA SER A 128 -10.12 7.08 -1.71
C SER A 128 -8.97 6.86 -0.71
N LYS A 129 -8.16 5.82 -0.89
CA LYS A 129 -7.12 5.42 0.06
C LYS A 129 -5.86 6.25 -0.16
N VAL A 130 -5.12 6.56 0.91
CA VAL A 130 -3.86 7.29 0.80
C VAL A 130 -2.79 6.42 0.14
N HIS A 131 -2.76 5.15 0.50
CA HIS A 131 -1.76 4.17 0.08
C HIS A 131 -1.91 3.60 -1.34
N ALA A 132 -3.10 3.68 -1.93
CA ALA A 132 -3.36 3.21 -3.29
C ALA A 132 -4.28 4.22 -3.96
N GLU A 133 -3.84 4.77 -5.09
CA GLU A 133 -4.59 5.79 -5.82
C GLU A 133 -5.67 5.20 -6.71
N ALA A 134 -5.39 4.03 -7.26
CA ALA A 134 -6.25 3.36 -8.20
C ALA A 134 -5.99 1.85 -8.24
N ALA A 135 -6.99 1.12 -8.72
CA ALA A 135 -6.89 -0.29 -9.02
C ALA A 135 -7.39 -0.56 -10.44
N ALA A 136 -6.54 -1.17 -11.25
CA ALA A 136 -6.86 -1.58 -12.61
C ALA A 136 -7.23 -3.05 -12.64
N THR A 137 -8.38 -3.36 -13.25
CA THR A 137 -8.75 -4.74 -13.54
C THR A 137 -8.16 -5.12 -14.89
N LEU A 138 -7.26 -6.10 -14.88
CA LEU A 138 -6.65 -6.63 -16.08
C LEU A 138 -7.27 -7.98 -16.43
N ARG A 139 -7.49 -8.23 -17.72
CA ARG A 139 -7.77 -9.56 -18.27
C ARG A 139 -6.48 -10.09 -18.86
N ILE A 140 -6.06 -11.27 -18.41
CA ILE A 140 -4.87 -11.94 -18.89
C ILE A 140 -5.24 -12.98 -19.97
N HIS A 141 -4.23 -13.50 -20.68
CA HIS A 141 -4.40 -14.34 -21.87
C HIS A 141 -5.33 -15.57 -21.73
N ASP A 142 -5.49 -16.13 -20.54
CA ASP A 142 -6.37 -17.28 -20.26
C ASP A 142 -7.81 -16.89 -19.90
N GLY A 143 -8.15 -15.60 -20.02
CA GLY A 143 -9.46 -15.05 -19.71
C GLY A 143 -9.67 -14.73 -18.23
N ARG A 144 -8.75 -15.10 -17.34
CA ARG A 144 -8.82 -14.71 -15.92
C ARG A 144 -8.64 -13.20 -15.78
N THR A 145 -9.19 -12.67 -14.70
CA THR A 145 -9.00 -11.28 -14.31
C THR A 145 -8.13 -11.18 -13.06
N CYS A 146 -7.24 -10.20 -13.02
CA CYS A 146 -6.47 -9.84 -11.84
C CYS A 146 -6.48 -8.33 -11.63
N GLN A 147 -6.16 -7.91 -10.40
CA GLN A 147 -6.05 -6.50 -10.05
C GLN A 147 -4.58 -6.07 -10.09
N VAL A 148 -4.32 -4.85 -10.55
CA VAL A 148 -3.06 -4.14 -10.34
C VAL A 148 -3.37 -2.83 -9.64
N ALA A 149 -2.85 -2.66 -8.42
CA ALA A 149 -2.93 -1.40 -7.70
C ALA A 149 -1.81 -0.46 -8.15
N VAL A 150 -2.12 0.83 -8.17
CA VAL A 150 -1.21 1.91 -8.55
C VAL A 150 -1.11 2.89 -7.38
N SER A 151 0.11 3.21 -6.98
CA SER A 151 0.37 4.18 -5.91
C SER A 151 1.55 5.09 -6.23
N HIS A 152 1.44 6.36 -5.83
CA HIS A 152 2.55 7.32 -5.82
C HIS A 152 2.98 7.67 -4.39
N PHE A 153 2.39 7.01 -3.39
CA PHE A 153 2.70 7.25 -2.00
C PHE A 153 3.91 6.39 -1.59
N ALA A 154 5.03 7.07 -1.28
CA ALA A 154 6.31 6.50 -0.89
C ALA A 154 6.72 5.15 -1.55
N PRO A 155 6.81 5.06 -2.90
CA PRO A 155 7.16 3.81 -3.59
C PRO A 155 8.47 3.17 -3.10
N ALA A 156 9.50 4.00 -2.84
CA ALA A 156 10.79 3.55 -2.34
C ALA A 156 10.69 2.82 -0.98
N ALA A 157 9.85 3.29 -0.06
CA ALA A 157 9.66 2.63 1.23
C ALA A 157 9.04 1.25 1.08
N ALA A 158 8.03 1.11 0.22
CA ALA A 158 7.38 -0.19 -0.02
C ALA A 158 8.38 -1.21 -0.62
N GLU A 159 9.23 -0.78 -1.55
CA GLU A 159 10.28 -1.63 -2.14
C GLU A 159 11.37 -2.00 -1.13
N LEU A 160 11.81 -1.03 -0.30
CA LEU A 160 12.79 -1.24 0.77
C LEU A 160 12.30 -2.27 1.78
N TYR A 161 11.07 -2.11 2.25
CA TYR A 161 10.47 -3.08 3.18
C TYR A 161 10.32 -4.45 2.53
N ALA A 162 9.79 -4.52 1.31
CA ALA A 162 9.59 -5.79 0.61
C ALA A 162 10.91 -6.53 0.36
N GLY A 163 11.99 -5.83 0.05
CA GLY A 163 13.30 -6.44 -0.11
C GLY A 163 13.90 -6.93 1.21
N ALA A 164 13.80 -6.14 2.29
CA ALA A 164 14.22 -6.58 3.62
C ALA A 164 13.42 -7.80 4.10
N ALA A 165 12.10 -7.80 3.91
CA ALA A 165 11.22 -8.91 4.24
C ALA A 165 11.62 -10.23 3.56
N ARG A 166 12.03 -10.16 2.27
CA ARG A 166 12.51 -11.34 1.52
C ARG A 166 13.77 -11.96 2.12
N LEU A 167 14.68 -11.17 2.70
CA LEU A 167 15.88 -11.70 3.37
C LEU A 167 15.49 -12.63 4.53
N PHE A 168 14.40 -12.33 5.21
CA PHE A 168 13.90 -13.06 6.38
C PHE A 168 12.71 -13.99 6.07
N GLN A 169 12.50 -14.29 4.78
CA GLN A 169 11.44 -15.17 4.28
C GLN A 169 10.03 -14.74 4.74
N LEU A 170 9.81 -13.43 4.86
CA LEU A 170 8.52 -12.85 5.21
C LEU A 170 7.75 -12.52 3.93
N ARG A 171 6.46 -12.86 3.90
CA ARG A 171 5.60 -12.64 2.74
C ARG A 171 5.23 -11.15 2.64
N THR A 172 5.32 -10.60 1.45
CA THR A 172 4.81 -9.26 1.12
C THR A 172 4.05 -9.33 -0.20
N SER A 173 3.29 -8.28 -0.52
CA SER A 173 2.71 -8.15 -1.85
C SER A 173 3.80 -8.16 -2.92
N THR A 174 3.49 -8.71 -4.09
CA THR A 174 4.36 -8.58 -5.25
C THR A 174 4.28 -7.15 -5.74
N THR A 175 5.40 -6.43 -5.63
CA THR A 175 5.50 -5.00 -5.95
C THR A 175 6.61 -4.70 -6.95
N GLN A 176 6.45 -3.61 -7.69
CA GLN A 176 7.46 -3.06 -8.58
C GLN A 176 7.42 -1.54 -8.56
N VAL A 177 8.58 -0.91 -8.33
CA VAL A 177 8.75 0.53 -8.47
C VAL A 177 9.25 0.85 -9.86
N HIS A 178 8.68 1.89 -10.46
CA HIS A 178 9.13 2.44 -11.73
C HIS A 178 9.36 3.95 -11.60
N ARG A 179 10.50 4.42 -12.12
CA ARG A 179 10.79 5.85 -12.21
C ARG A 179 10.39 6.36 -13.59
N LEU A 180 9.51 7.36 -13.59
CA LEU A 180 9.03 8.04 -14.78
C LEU A 180 10.10 8.98 -15.34
N ALA A 181 9.93 9.41 -16.59
CA ALA A 181 10.82 10.39 -17.21
C ALA A 181 10.81 11.76 -16.49
N SER A 182 9.73 12.10 -15.78
CA SER A 182 9.66 13.29 -14.91
C SER A 182 10.55 13.19 -13.67
N GLY A 183 11.05 12.00 -13.33
CA GLY A 183 11.75 11.70 -12.09
C GLY A 183 10.85 11.13 -10.99
N ASP A 184 9.53 11.28 -11.12
CA ASP A 184 8.54 10.74 -10.18
C ASP A 184 8.59 9.21 -10.14
N GLN A 185 8.22 8.64 -8.99
CA GLN A 185 8.12 7.21 -8.81
C GLN A 185 6.66 6.76 -8.76
N ILE A 186 6.41 5.59 -9.34
CA ILE A 186 5.13 4.88 -9.27
C ILE A 186 5.38 3.47 -8.74
N LEU A 187 4.57 3.07 -7.77
CA LEU A 187 4.47 1.71 -7.26
C LEU A 187 3.34 1.00 -7.98
N LEU A 188 3.67 -0.16 -8.54
CA LEU A 188 2.71 -1.13 -9.05
C LEU A 188 2.69 -2.32 -8.10
N GLU A 189 1.50 -2.79 -7.76
CA GLU A 189 1.32 -3.89 -6.81
C GLU A 189 0.26 -4.87 -7.30
N ILE A 190 0.50 -6.17 -7.11
CA ILE A 190 -0.55 -7.20 -7.20
C ILE A 190 -1.13 -7.38 -5.78
N PRO A 191 -2.37 -6.93 -5.54
CA PRO A 191 -3.00 -7.11 -4.23
C PRO A 191 -3.09 -8.60 -3.90
N LEU A 192 -2.80 -8.94 -2.65
CA LEU A 192 -2.91 -10.31 -2.17
C LEU A 192 -4.38 -10.68 -1.97
N ASP A 193 -4.75 -11.89 -2.41
CA ASP A 193 -6.05 -12.49 -2.08
C ASP A 193 -6.01 -13.06 -0.66
N GLY A 194 -6.80 -12.47 0.23
CA GLY A 194 -6.84 -12.85 1.63
C GLY A 194 -7.72 -11.93 2.46
N MET A 195 -7.69 -12.16 3.76
CA MET A 195 -8.48 -11.43 4.73
C MET A 195 -7.62 -10.37 5.41
N HIS A 196 -8.08 -9.13 5.36
CA HIS A 196 -7.47 -8.01 6.08
C HIS A 196 -7.67 -8.21 7.58
N LEU A 197 -6.59 -8.41 8.33
CA LEU A 197 -6.63 -8.74 9.77
C LEU A 197 -7.11 -7.56 10.65
N ASP A 198 -7.07 -6.34 10.09
CA ASP A 198 -7.59 -5.10 10.65
C ASP A 198 -9.06 -4.81 10.30
N ALA A 199 -9.67 -5.61 9.42
CA ALA A 199 -11.02 -5.32 8.95
C ALA A 199 -12.07 -5.46 10.08
N GLU A 200 -12.94 -4.45 10.20
CA GLU A 200 -13.98 -4.38 11.24
C GLU A 200 -14.96 -5.56 11.15
N ASP A 201 -15.27 -6.00 9.93
CA ASP A 201 -16.25 -7.03 9.58
C ASP A 201 -15.72 -8.47 9.64
N LEU A 202 -14.46 -8.68 10.02
CA LEU A 202 -13.94 -10.04 10.26
C LEU A 202 -14.78 -10.80 11.27
N SER A 203 -15.29 -11.96 10.87
CA SER A 203 -16.06 -12.83 11.74
C SER A 203 -15.16 -13.75 12.60
N PRO A 204 -15.69 -14.28 13.72
CA PRO A 204 -14.98 -15.30 14.49
C PRO A 204 -14.68 -16.58 13.69
N GLU A 205 -15.49 -16.91 12.69
CA GLU A 205 -15.30 -18.10 11.85
C GLU A 205 -14.12 -17.93 10.89
N ASP A 206 -13.89 -16.71 10.40
CA ASP A 206 -12.79 -16.38 9.49
C ASP A 206 -11.42 -16.56 10.15
N VAL A 207 -11.29 -16.06 11.39
CA VAL A 207 -9.99 -16.00 12.08
C VAL A 207 -9.86 -17.08 13.15
N GLY A 208 -10.94 -17.59 13.72
CA GLY A 208 -10.92 -18.54 14.84
C GLY A 208 -10.04 -19.78 14.59
N PRO A 209 -10.15 -20.46 13.44
CA PRO A 209 -9.28 -21.60 13.14
C PRO A 209 -7.82 -21.22 12.87
N ARG A 210 -7.54 -19.95 12.56
CA ARG A 210 -6.25 -19.47 12.03
C ARG A 210 -5.58 -18.42 12.93
N TRP A 211 -6.15 -18.12 14.09
CA TRP A 211 -5.68 -17.00 14.92
C TRP A 211 -4.21 -17.16 15.31
N SER A 212 -3.78 -18.39 15.61
CA SER A 212 -2.40 -18.70 15.97
C SER A 212 -1.44 -18.33 14.84
N MET A 213 -1.77 -18.72 13.61
CA MET A 213 -0.99 -18.38 12.42
C MET A 213 -0.98 -16.88 12.14
N ALA A 214 -2.14 -16.21 12.32
CA ALA A 214 -2.26 -14.77 12.16
C ALA A 214 -1.36 -14.03 13.15
N VAL A 215 -1.47 -14.34 14.44
CA VAL A 215 -0.71 -13.69 15.50
C VAL A 215 0.80 -13.90 15.33
N GLN A 216 1.24 -15.12 15.06
CA GLN A 216 2.66 -15.41 14.85
C GLN A 216 3.21 -14.75 13.59
N GLY A 217 2.45 -14.76 12.49
CA GLY A 217 2.88 -14.15 11.24
C GLY A 217 3.01 -12.63 11.35
N VAL A 218 2.06 -11.98 12.02
CA VAL A 218 2.14 -10.55 12.34
C VAL A 218 3.33 -10.25 13.23
N ALA A 219 3.54 -11.01 14.30
CA ALA A 219 4.67 -10.83 15.22
C ALA A 219 6.03 -10.81 14.50
N ARG A 220 6.18 -11.67 13.47
CA ARG A 220 7.40 -11.71 12.65
C ARG A 220 7.57 -10.46 11.79
N HIS A 221 6.48 -9.93 11.23
CA HIS A 221 6.50 -8.66 10.50
C HIS A 221 6.74 -7.45 11.41
N ASP A 222 6.15 -7.45 12.60
CA ASP A 222 6.36 -6.43 13.62
C ASP A 222 7.83 -6.39 14.08
N ALA A 223 8.47 -7.54 14.25
CA ALA A 223 9.91 -7.59 14.57
C ALA A 223 10.77 -6.90 13.49
N LEU A 224 10.48 -7.13 12.20
CA LEU A 224 11.17 -6.42 11.12
C LEU A 224 10.77 -4.94 11.04
N GLY A 225 9.50 -4.62 11.21
CA GLY A 225 8.97 -3.26 11.21
C GLY A 225 9.61 -2.40 12.31
N ASP A 226 9.76 -2.95 13.50
CA ASP A 226 10.42 -2.29 14.63
C ASP A 226 11.89 -2.03 14.35
N VAL A 227 12.60 -2.95 13.69
CA VAL A 227 13.99 -2.75 13.26
C VAL A 227 14.08 -1.64 12.20
N LEU A 228 13.20 -1.65 11.21
CA LEU A 228 13.22 -0.68 10.12
C LEU A 228 12.63 0.68 10.50
N GLY A 229 11.79 0.77 11.52
CA GLY A 229 11.18 2.03 11.95
C GLY A 229 9.89 2.36 11.26
N THR A 230 8.99 1.40 11.14
CA THR A 230 7.67 1.62 10.57
C THR A 230 6.78 2.41 11.54
N ILE A 231 6.28 3.59 11.15
CA ILE A 231 5.34 4.39 11.98
C ILE A 231 3.95 3.76 12.03
N LEU A 232 3.53 3.16 10.91
CA LEU A 232 2.22 2.54 10.80
C LEU A 232 2.27 1.17 11.48
N ARG A 233 2.01 1.17 12.78
CA ARG A 233 1.46 -0.01 13.46
C ARG A 233 -0.04 -0.17 13.21
N ASP A 234 -0.66 0.66 12.35
CA ASP A 234 -2.02 0.43 11.85
C ASP A 234 -1.94 -0.68 10.80
N PRO A 235 -2.14 -1.94 11.20
CA PRO A 235 -1.48 -3.02 10.54
C PRO A 235 -2.35 -3.51 9.39
N HIS A 236 -2.05 -3.04 8.20
CA HIS A 236 -2.55 -3.66 6.99
C HIS A 236 -1.81 -4.99 6.81
N TYR A 237 -2.26 -6.01 7.55
CA TYR A 237 -1.86 -7.39 7.34
C TYR A 237 -2.95 -8.13 6.60
N VAL A 238 -2.54 -8.93 5.64
CA VAL A 238 -3.42 -9.85 4.95
C VAL A 238 -3.07 -11.27 5.37
N LEU A 239 -4.05 -12.00 5.90
CA LEU A 239 -3.96 -13.44 6.04
C LEU A 239 -4.43 -14.07 4.73
N THR A 240 -3.50 -14.64 3.98
CA THR A 240 -3.78 -15.26 2.69
C THR A 240 -4.59 -16.56 2.87
N ARG A 241 -5.17 -17.04 1.77
CA ARG A 241 -5.84 -18.35 1.76
C ARG A 241 -4.91 -19.51 2.06
N SER A 242 -3.61 -19.39 1.73
CA SER A 242 -2.55 -20.36 2.07
C SER A 242 -2.19 -20.38 3.55
N GLY A 243 -2.71 -19.42 4.34
CA GLY A 243 -2.39 -19.31 5.77
C GLY A 243 -1.13 -18.51 6.06
N GLU A 244 -0.59 -17.78 5.08
CA GLU A 244 0.55 -16.90 5.29
C GLU A 244 0.04 -15.51 5.69
N VAL A 245 0.75 -14.86 6.60
CA VAL A 245 0.54 -13.44 6.88
C VAL A 245 1.49 -12.65 6.00
N ALA A 246 0.95 -11.62 5.36
CA ALA A 246 1.73 -10.66 4.61
C ALA A 246 1.51 -9.26 5.15
N SER A 247 2.60 -8.51 5.32
CA SER A 247 2.51 -7.06 5.49
C SER A 247 2.32 -6.38 4.14
N ILE A 248 1.33 -5.50 4.07
CA ILE A 248 1.09 -4.63 2.91
C ILE A 248 1.25 -3.17 3.34
N HIS A 249 1.37 -2.26 2.37
CA HIS A 249 1.32 -0.82 2.63
C HIS A 249 2.43 -0.25 3.55
N ASN A 250 3.65 -0.79 3.49
CA ASN A 250 4.80 -0.37 4.30
C ASN A 250 5.48 0.90 3.73
N TYR A 251 4.80 2.04 3.83
CA TYR A 251 5.21 3.30 3.18
C TYR A 251 6.04 4.25 4.04
N GLU A 252 6.15 3.94 5.33
CA GLU A 252 6.80 4.79 6.31
C GLU A 252 7.88 3.99 7.01
N LEU A 253 9.15 4.40 6.87
CA LEU A 253 10.35 3.70 7.36
C LEU A 253 11.28 4.69 8.08
N PHE A 254 12.19 4.14 8.88
CA PHE A 254 13.27 4.87 9.58
C PHE A 254 12.82 5.90 10.60
N HIS A 255 11.57 5.83 11.05
CA HIS A 255 11.08 6.71 12.08
C HIS A 255 11.59 6.31 13.46
N ASP A 256 11.76 7.29 14.34
CA ASP A 256 12.05 7.02 15.74
C ASP A 256 10.79 6.54 16.47
N ILE A 257 10.77 5.24 16.76
CA ILE A 257 9.67 4.61 17.50
C ILE A 257 9.72 4.98 19.00
N GLY A 258 10.87 5.46 19.51
CA GLY A 258 11.07 5.78 20.93
C GLY A 258 10.35 7.03 21.43
N GLY A 259 9.90 7.92 20.52
CA GLY A 259 9.15 9.14 20.84
C GLY A 259 7.65 9.06 20.52
N PHE A 260 7.21 8.06 19.75
CA PHE A 260 5.80 7.83 19.48
C PHE A 260 5.15 7.25 20.73
N ARG A 261 4.16 7.96 21.27
CA ARG A 261 3.29 7.40 22.31
C ARG A 261 2.62 6.16 21.71
N PHE A 262 3.02 4.97 22.18
CA PHE A 262 2.48 3.65 21.81
C PHE A 262 0.95 3.51 21.95
N GLY A 263 0.25 4.53 22.45
CA GLY A 263 -1.19 4.55 22.67
C GLY A 263 -2.06 4.82 21.42
N PHE A 264 -1.49 4.94 20.22
CA PHE A 264 -2.29 5.18 19.01
C PHE A 264 -2.71 3.91 18.27
N VAL A 265 -2.05 2.76 18.46
CA VAL A 265 -2.43 1.55 17.73
C VAL A 265 -2.45 0.29 18.58
N GLU A 266 -3.59 -0.40 18.51
CA GLU A 266 -3.85 -1.67 19.16
C GLU A 266 -3.01 -2.81 18.53
N PRO A 267 -2.29 -3.62 19.34
CA PRO A 267 -1.64 -4.85 18.87
C PRO A 267 -2.64 -5.83 18.25
N ILE A 268 -2.23 -6.50 17.18
CA ILE A 268 -3.15 -7.41 16.46
C ILE A 268 -3.75 -8.49 17.35
N PHE A 269 -2.96 -9.02 18.29
CA PHE A 269 -3.43 -10.10 19.17
C PHE A 269 -4.57 -9.64 20.09
N LEU A 270 -4.58 -8.35 20.48
CA LEU A 270 -5.69 -7.76 21.23
C LEU A 270 -6.92 -7.55 20.34
N SER A 271 -6.72 -7.03 19.12
CA SER A 271 -7.81 -6.86 18.15
C SER A 271 -8.50 -8.19 17.82
N LEU A 272 -7.71 -9.23 17.52
CA LEU A 272 -8.21 -10.57 17.26
C LEU A 272 -8.84 -11.21 18.50
N TRP A 273 -8.23 -11.02 19.68
CA TRP A 273 -8.82 -11.49 20.93
C TRP A 273 -10.22 -10.91 21.15
N ARG A 274 -10.44 -9.60 20.95
CA ARG A 274 -11.78 -9.00 21.12
C ARG A 274 -12.83 -9.62 20.20
N LYS A 275 -12.43 -9.99 18.97
CA LYS A 275 -13.30 -10.64 18.00
C LYS A 275 -13.60 -12.09 18.40
N LEU A 276 -12.63 -12.78 19.01
CA LEU A 276 -12.70 -14.21 19.33
C LEU A 276 -13.07 -14.52 20.79
N ARG A 277 -13.14 -13.52 21.67
CA ARG A 277 -13.31 -13.74 23.11
C ARG A 277 -14.61 -14.48 23.40
N SER A 278 -14.50 -15.48 24.28
CA SER A 278 -15.66 -16.14 24.88
C SER A 278 -16.44 -15.14 25.76
N PRO A 279 -17.76 -15.29 25.88
CA PRO A 279 -18.54 -14.59 26.92
C PRO A 279 -18.08 -14.94 28.34
N ASP A 280 -17.46 -16.11 28.54
CA ASP A 280 -16.83 -16.47 29.81
C ASP A 280 -15.52 -15.68 30.01
N PRO A 281 -15.41 -14.84 31.05
CA PRO A 281 -14.22 -14.02 31.27
C PRO A 281 -12.94 -14.83 31.55
N GLY A 282 -13.07 -16.03 32.14
CA GLY A 282 -11.96 -16.93 32.40
C GLY A 282 -11.38 -17.50 31.11
N GLU A 283 -12.25 -18.03 30.24
CA GLU A 283 -11.84 -18.52 28.92
C GLU A 283 -11.28 -17.40 28.04
N GLY A 284 -11.88 -16.21 28.10
CA GLY A 284 -11.38 -15.02 27.41
C GLY A 284 -9.96 -14.65 27.83
N ARG A 285 -9.65 -14.69 29.14
CA ARG A 285 -8.29 -14.43 29.66
C ARG A 285 -7.29 -15.50 29.26
N VAL A 286 -7.68 -16.78 29.27
CA VAL A 286 -6.82 -17.87 28.83
C VAL A 286 -6.47 -17.72 27.35
N LEU A 287 -7.44 -17.35 26.50
CA LEU A 287 -7.18 -17.09 25.08
C LEU A 287 -6.21 -15.92 24.88
N LEU A 288 -6.42 -14.81 25.60
CA LEU A 288 -5.53 -13.64 25.52
C LEU A 288 -4.09 -13.99 25.93
N GLN A 289 -3.93 -14.74 27.02
CA GLN A 289 -2.62 -15.22 27.47
C GLN A 289 -1.92 -16.02 26.37
N ARG A 290 -2.62 -17.00 25.79
CA ARG A 290 -2.07 -17.85 24.72
C ARG A 290 -1.68 -17.04 23.49
N MET A 291 -2.56 -16.15 23.04
CA MET A 291 -2.28 -15.25 21.91
C MET A 291 -1.03 -14.40 22.17
N PHE A 292 -0.92 -13.84 23.37
CA PHE A 292 0.25 -13.04 23.74
C PHE A 292 1.54 -13.87 23.78
N GLU A 293 1.51 -15.07 24.36
CA GLU A 293 2.68 -15.96 24.43
C GLU A 293 3.17 -16.37 23.03
N GLU A 294 2.25 -16.71 22.13
CA GLU A 294 2.57 -17.05 20.74
C GLU A 294 3.12 -15.85 19.96
N TYR A 295 2.52 -14.67 20.14
CA TYR A 295 3.03 -13.41 19.57
C TYR A 295 4.46 -13.14 20.04
N ARG A 296 4.67 -13.15 21.37
CA ARG A 296 5.97 -12.86 21.99
C ARG A 296 7.04 -13.84 21.54
N ALA A 297 6.73 -15.13 21.49
CA ALA A 297 7.68 -16.16 21.07
C ALA A 297 8.12 -15.95 19.62
N ALA A 298 7.17 -15.77 18.69
CA ALA A 298 7.46 -15.56 17.28
C ALA A 298 8.20 -14.22 17.02
N TYR A 299 7.87 -13.17 17.77
CA TYR A 299 8.57 -11.89 17.72
C TYR A 299 10.03 -12.02 18.15
N ILE A 300 10.29 -12.62 19.32
CA ILE A 300 11.65 -12.80 19.87
C ILE A 300 12.49 -13.68 18.93
N GLU A 301 11.90 -14.79 18.43
CA GLU A 301 12.55 -15.66 17.46
C GLU A 301 12.99 -14.89 16.22
N LYS A 302 12.09 -14.13 15.60
CA LYS A 302 12.39 -13.36 14.38
C LYS A 302 13.40 -12.25 14.65
N GLN A 303 13.32 -11.57 15.78
CA GLN A 303 14.31 -10.55 16.13
C GLN A 303 15.70 -11.17 16.35
N GLY A 304 15.79 -12.35 16.98
CA GLY A 304 17.04 -13.10 17.10
C GLY A 304 17.64 -13.50 15.75
N GLU A 305 16.79 -13.90 14.79
CA GLU A 305 17.21 -14.16 13.40
C GLU A 305 17.77 -12.88 12.74
N ILE A 306 17.06 -11.76 12.87
CA ILE A 306 17.48 -10.46 12.33
C ILE A 306 18.81 -10.01 12.93
N GLN A 307 19.01 -10.19 14.24
CA GLN A 307 20.27 -9.90 14.93
C GLN A 307 21.42 -10.73 14.36
N THR A 308 21.22 -12.04 14.21
CA THR A 308 22.24 -12.97 13.71
C THR A 308 22.63 -12.65 12.28
N ARG A 309 21.68 -12.20 11.48
CA ARG A 309 21.85 -11.90 10.05
C ARG A 309 21.87 -10.39 9.77
N TRP A 310 22.20 -9.56 10.77
CA TRP A 310 22.23 -8.10 10.64
C TRP A 310 23.13 -7.66 9.48
N GLY A 311 24.28 -8.30 9.29
CA GLY A 311 25.21 -7.97 8.20
C GLY A 311 24.59 -8.10 6.80
N GLU A 312 23.66 -9.04 6.60
CA GLU A 312 22.92 -9.17 5.33
C GLU A 312 21.95 -8.00 5.12
N LEU A 313 21.23 -7.60 6.17
CA LEU A 313 20.32 -6.46 6.13
C LEU A 313 21.09 -5.14 5.96
N GLU A 314 22.22 -4.97 6.65
CA GLU A 314 23.09 -3.81 6.52
C GLU A 314 23.63 -3.66 5.10
N ALA A 315 24.13 -4.76 4.50
CA ALA A 315 24.57 -4.78 3.11
C ALA A 315 23.42 -4.41 2.15
N TYR A 316 22.24 -5.00 2.34
CA TYR A 316 21.04 -4.69 1.56
C TYR A 316 20.66 -3.20 1.63
N LEU A 317 20.69 -2.60 2.83
CA LEU A 317 20.38 -1.19 3.02
C LEU A 317 21.46 -0.28 2.40
N ALA A 318 22.74 -0.65 2.53
CA ALA A 318 23.86 0.10 1.97
C ALA A 318 23.81 0.14 0.43
N GLU A 319 23.47 -0.98 -0.22
CA GLU A 319 23.24 -1.03 -1.67
C GLU A 319 22.13 -0.08 -2.13
N ARG A 320 21.21 0.29 -1.22
CA ARG A 320 20.04 1.11 -1.49
C ARG A 320 20.15 2.51 -0.90
N GLN A 321 21.37 2.96 -0.57
CA GLN A 321 21.65 4.28 0.00
C GLN A 321 20.96 5.43 -0.74
N GLN A 322 20.93 5.40 -2.07
CA GLN A 322 20.31 6.45 -2.88
C GLN A 322 18.79 6.45 -2.70
N ALA A 323 18.14 5.28 -2.75
CA ALA A 323 16.71 5.15 -2.55
C ALA A 323 16.29 5.58 -1.14
N ILE A 324 17.10 5.23 -0.12
CA ILE A 324 16.90 5.66 1.26
C ILE A 324 17.03 7.19 1.36
N GLN A 325 18.08 7.78 0.79
CA GLN A 325 18.32 9.21 0.87
C GLN A 325 17.23 10.04 0.16
N GLU A 326 16.75 9.55 -0.98
CA GLU A 326 15.62 10.14 -1.70
C GLU A 326 14.32 10.02 -0.91
N TYR A 327 14.05 8.85 -0.32
CA TYR A 327 12.90 8.61 0.54
C TYR A 327 12.87 9.53 1.77
N LEU A 328 14.02 9.71 2.42
CA LEU A 328 14.18 10.61 3.57
C LEU A 328 14.08 12.09 3.18
N GLN A 329 14.06 12.43 1.88
CA GLN A 329 13.93 13.80 1.35
C GLN A 329 14.94 14.79 1.99
N GLY A 330 16.12 14.31 2.37
CA GLY A 330 17.15 15.12 3.05
C GLY A 330 16.85 15.49 4.50
N GLN A 331 15.77 14.99 5.10
CA GLN A 331 15.43 15.22 6.51
C GLN A 331 16.38 14.49 7.47
N GLN A 332 16.99 13.39 7.01
CA GLN A 332 17.95 12.58 7.75
C GLN A 332 19.01 12.02 6.80
N ASP A 333 20.24 11.83 7.31
CA ASP A 333 21.30 11.09 6.63
C ASP A 333 20.96 9.59 6.62
N TRP A 334 21.03 8.94 5.45
CA TRP A 334 20.80 7.51 5.33
C TRP A 334 21.65 6.68 6.31
N ARG A 335 22.89 7.12 6.61
CA ARG A 335 23.75 6.42 7.58
C ARG A 335 23.15 6.47 8.98
N ALA A 336 22.64 7.62 9.40
CA ALA A 336 21.99 7.77 10.69
C ALA A 336 20.74 6.89 10.78
N ALA A 337 19.98 6.78 9.68
CA ALA A 337 18.82 5.88 9.61
C ALA A 337 19.21 4.40 9.74
N VAL A 338 20.28 3.97 9.08
CA VAL A 338 20.81 2.59 9.18
C VAL A 338 21.37 2.31 10.58
N VAL A 339 22.08 3.26 11.19
CA VAL A 339 22.55 3.13 12.59
C VAL A 339 21.39 3.00 13.55
N ALA A 340 20.34 3.82 13.40
CA ALA A 340 19.14 3.68 14.22
C ALA A 340 18.46 2.31 14.04
N ALA A 341 18.42 1.80 12.80
CA ALA A 341 17.92 0.45 12.53
C ALA A 341 18.79 -0.63 13.20
N ARG A 342 20.12 -0.50 13.15
CA ARG A 342 21.06 -1.38 13.85
C ARG A 342 20.81 -1.39 15.35
N ASP A 343 20.72 -0.20 15.94
CA ASP A 343 20.52 -0.06 17.38
C ASP A 343 19.21 -0.72 17.81
N ARG A 344 18.16 -0.67 16.99
CA ARG A 344 16.90 -1.38 17.24
C ARG A 344 17.02 -2.89 17.05
N ALA A 345 17.72 -3.34 16.00
CA ALA A 345 17.99 -4.75 15.78
C ALA A 345 18.69 -5.36 17.00
N LEU A 346 19.71 -4.69 17.53
CA LEU A 346 20.55 -5.19 18.63
C LEU A 346 19.96 -4.98 20.04
N ARG A 347 18.73 -4.46 20.17
CA ARG A 347 18.04 -4.40 21.48
C ARG A 347 17.75 -5.80 22.00
N ASP A 348 17.75 -5.95 23.32
CA ASP A 348 17.20 -7.14 23.96
C ASP A 348 15.70 -7.25 23.61
N PRO A 349 15.29 -8.27 22.83
CA PRO A 349 13.92 -8.40 22.36
C PRO A 349 12.94 -8.71 23.50
N ALA A 350 13.39 -9.41 24.55
CA ALA A 350 12.54 -9.71 25.70
C ALA A 350 12.25 -8.45 26.52
N ARG A 351 13.27 -7.64 26.75
CA ARG A 351 13.13 -6.35 27.43
C ARG A 351 12.25 -5.38 26.63
N TRP A 352 12.45 -5.33 25.30
CA TRP A 352 11.62 -4.49 24.44
C TRP A 352 10.15 -4.91 24.46
N MET A 353 9.86 -6.21 24.38
CA MET A 353 8.50 -6.73 24.49
C MET A 353 7.84 -6.36 25.83
N GLN A 354 8.61 -6.38 26.92
CA GLN A 354 8.12 -5.93 28.21
C GLN A 354 7.76 -4.44 28.20
N THR A 355 8.60 -3.58 27.61
CA THR A 355 8.28 -2.15 27.44
C THR A 355 7.00 -1.94 26.64
N LEU A 356 6.81 -2.69 25.55
CA LEU A 356 5.58 -2.63 24.77
C LEU A 356 4.36 -3.03 25.60
N LEU A 357 4.44 -4.14 26.33
CA LEU A 357 3.38 -4.57 27.22
C LEU A 357 2.99 -3.52 28.25
N GLU A 358 3.98 -2.94 28.93
CA GLU A 358 3.76 -1.89 29.93
C GLU A 358 3.04 -0.68 29.32
N ALA A 359 3.40 -0.29 28.11
CA ALA A 359 2.74 0.80 27.40
C ALA A 359 1.27 0.49 27.03
N TYR A 360 0.92 -0.78 26.83
CA TYR A 360 -0.45 -1.19 26.52
C TYR A 360 -1.32 -1.41 27.76
N ARG A 361 -0.74 -1.60 28.95
CA ARG A 361 -1.51 -1.89 30.18
C ARG A 361 -2.44 -0.77 30.61
N ASP A 362 -2.05 0.48 30.37
CA ASP A 362 -2.90 1.64 30.67
C ASP A 362 -4.20 1.60 29.85
N SER A 363 -4.14 1.05 28.63
CA SER A 363 -5.28 0.91 27.72
C SER A 363 -5.98 -0.46 27.85
N TYR A 364 -5.30 -1.48 28.36
CA TYR A 364 -5.77 -2.88 28.39
C TYR A 364 -5.44 -3.56 29.73
N PRO A 365 -6.27 -3.36 30.77
CA PRO A 365 -5.99 -3.86 32.12
C PRO A 365 -6.06 -5.39 32.25
N ASP A 366 -6.71 -6.08 31.31
CA ASP A 366 -6.79 -7.55 31.25
C ASP A 366 -5.53 -8.20 30.67
N LEU A 367 -4.52 -7.42 30.25
CA LEU A 367 -3.26 -7.98 29.75
C LEU A 367 -2.53 -8.79 30.84
N PRO A 368 -1.94 -9.94 30.46
CA PRO A 368 -1.08 -10.73 31.33
C PRO A 368 -0.03 -9.92 32.09
N ARG A 369 0.26 -10.30 33.34
CA ARG A 369 1.46 -9.81 34.03
C ARG A 369 2.68 -10.56 33.53
N ALA A 370 3.78 -9.85 33.29
CA ALA A 370 5.07 -10.42 32.91
C ALA A 370 5.61 -11.38 33.98
#